data_AF-A0A520CM87-F1
#
_entry.id   AF-A0A520CM87-F1
#
_cell.length_a   1.000
_cell.length_b   1.000
_cell.length_c   1.000
_cell.angle_alpha   90.00
_cell.angle_beta   90.00
_cell.angle_gamma   90.00
#
_symmetry.space_group_name_H-M   'P 1'
#
loop_
_entity.id
_entity.type
_entity.pdbx_description
1 polymer ?
#
loop_
_entity_poly.entity_id
_entity_poly.type
_entity_poly.pdbx_seq_one_letter_code
_entity_poly.pdbx_strand_id
1 'polypeptide(L)'
;GVTDIPYEKGFFFLRTIEEAIGRDKFDEFLKGYFNKFAFKSIDLAEFEKELNQQIIKGDSSLKKKINAYAWIYQPGLPLNFEAPISTRFSEIDKVQKKLSANGIAGLKSKISTTNEKLYFIKTLPQNIEATKLSEIDREFNFTNSGNSEIQCAWYTLAVKRNYKPAYSKIEEFLINVGRRKLILPIYKELLTTTEGKQRAKVIYNKARPNYHSVAYTTVDEMIKQ
;
A
#
# COMPACT_ATOMS: atom_id res chain seq x y z
N GLY A 1 -6.08 -9.56 -13.58
CA GLY A 1 -6.43 -9.07 -12.23
C GLY A 1 -5.79 -7.71 -12.05
N VAL A 2 -6.51 -6.76 -11.46
CA VAL A 2 -6.02 -5.39 -11.20
C VAL A 2 -4.85 -5.48 -10.21
N THR A 3 -3.67 -5.00 -10.61
CA THR A 3 -2.47 -4.85 -9.76
C THR A 3 -2.26 -3.38 -9.42
N ASP A 4 -1.29 -3.07 -8.56
CA ASP A 4 -0.91 -1.69 -8.24
C ASP A 4 -0.15 -1.00 -9.39
N ILE A 5 0.30 -1.75 -10.41
CA ILE A 5 1.11 -1.24 -11.52
C ILE A 5 0.46 -0.05 -12.24
N PRO A 6 -0.80 -0.12 -12.76
CA PRO A 6 -1.40 1.01 -13.45
C PRO A 6 -1.58 2.25 -12.55
N TYR A 7 -1.71 2.06 -11.23
CA TYR A 7 -1.87 3.17 -10.29
C TYR A 7 -0.52 3.83 -10.00
N GLU A 8 0.44 3.07 -9.47
CA GLU A 8 1.72 3.61 -9.00
C GLU A 8 2.63 3.97 -10.18
N LYS A 9 2.82 3.05 -11.14
CA LYS A 9 3.67 3.31 -12.31
C LYS A 9 3.06 4.37 -13.22
N GLY A 10 1.74 4.36 -13.39
CA GLY A 10 1.02 5.40 -14.13
C GLY A 10 1.14 6.78 -13.49
N PHE A 11 0.99 6.87 -12.16
CA PHE A 11 1.21 8.10 -11.41
C PHE A 11 2.63 8.65 -11.62
N PHE A 12 3.66 7.83 -11.42
CA PHE A 12 5.04 8.27 -11.58
C PHE A 12 5.40 8.63 -13.02
N PHE A 13 4.78 7.98 -14.02
CA PHE A 13 4.92 8.37 -15.41
C PHE A 13 4.35 9.78 -15.66
N LEU A 14 3.14 10.06 -15.17
CA LEU A 14 2.54 11.39 -15.29
C LEU A 14 3.35 12.45 -14.53
N ARG A 15 3.88 12.12 -13.36
CA ARG A 15 4.83 12.97 -12.61
C ARG A 15 6.12 13.23 -13.38
N THR A 16 6.65 12.24 -14.09
CA THR A 16 7.83 12.42 -14.96
C THR A 16 7.55 13.41 -16.08
N ILE A 17 6.36 13.38 -16.67
CA ILE A 17 5.93 14.37 -17.66
C ILE A 17 5.86 15.76 -17.01
N GLU A 18 5.22 15.88 -15.84
CA GLU A 18 5.13 17.13 -15.08
C GLU A 18 6.51 17.72 -14.75
N GLU A 19 7.45 16.91 -14.26
CA GLU A 19 8.82 17.32 -13.95
C GLU A 19 9.64 17.65 -15.21
N ALA A 20 9.25 17.08 -16.35
CA ALA A 20 9.88 17.39 -17.63
C ALA A 20 9.51 18.77 -18.16
N ILE A 21 8.25 19.20 -17.98
CA ILE A 21 7.71 20.42 -18.61
C ILE A 21 7.29 21.54 -17.63
N GLY A 22 7.20 21.25 -16.35
CA GLY A 22 6.69 22.14 -15.30
C GLY A 22 5.17 22.03 -15.09
N ARG A 23 4.73 22.42 -13.88
CA ARG A 23 3.33 22.28 -13.43
C ARG A 23 2.34 22.99 -14.35
N ASP A 24 2.60 24.22 -14.72
CA ASP A 24 1.64 25.04 -15.48
C ASP A 24 1.34 24.44 -16.86
N LYS A 25 2.39 24.00 -17.58
CA LYS A 25 2.23 23.33 -18.88
C LYS A 25 1.55 21.98 -18.75
N PHE A 26 1.83 21.25 -17.66
CA PHE A 26 1.18 19.99 -17.38
C PHE A 26 -0.31 20.16 -17.09
N ASP A 27 -0.69 21.19 -16.32
CA ASP A 27 -2.09 21.51 -16.02
C ASP A 27 -2.85 21.96 -17.28
N GLU A 28 -2.21 22.74 -18.16
CA GLU A 28 -2.79 23.09 -19.47
C GLU A 28 -3.03 21.83 -20.33
N PHE A 29 -2.04 20.94 -20.41
CA PHE A 29 -2.18 19.67 -21.10
C PHE A 29 -3.32 18.82 -20.52
N LEU A 30 -3.41 18.66 -19.19
CA LEU A 30 -4.46 17.88 -18.55
C LEU A 30 -5.86 18.44 -18.84
N LYS A 31 -6.04 19.77 -18.76
CA LYS A 31 -7.31 20.42 -19.09
C LYS A 31 -7.70 20.17 -20.55
N GLY A 32 -6.76 20.37 -21.48
CA GLY A 32 -6.99 20.12 -22.90
C GLY A 32 -7.33 18.65 -23.19
N TYR A 33 -6.60 17.73 -22.56
CA TYR A 33 -6.80 16.30 -22.68
C TYR A 33 -8.20 15.86 -22.20
N PHE A 34 -8.61 16.25 -20.99
CA PHE A 34 -9.93 15.90 -20.48
C PHE A 34 -11.07 16.54 -21.27
N ASN A 35 -10.90 17.78 -21.75
CA ASN A 35 -11.90 18.43 -22.60
C ASN A 35 -12.08 17.71 -23.95
N LYS A 36 -10.98 17.30 -24.59
CA LYS A 36 -10.99 16.64 -25.90
C LYS A 36 -11.66 15.25 -25.88
N PHE A 37 -11.44 14.52 -24.79
CA PHE A 37 -11.92 13.15 -24.59
C PHE A 37 -13.10 13.04 -23.62
N ALA A 38 -13.73 14.16 -23.28
CA ALA A 38 -14.96 14.15 -22.50
C ALA A 38 -16.00 13.21 -23.16
N PHE A 39 -16.50 12.25 -22.39
CA PHE A 39 -17.47 11.24 -22.82
C PHE A 39 -17.01 10.34 -23.98
N LYS A 40 -15.69 10.13 -24.13
CA LYS A 40 -15.10 9.21 -25.11
C LYS A 40 -14.25 8.16 -24.42
N SER A 41 -14.15 7.00 -25.06
CA SER A 41 -13.11 6.03 -24.76
C SER A 41 -11.88 6.36 -25.59
N ILE A 42 -10.70 6.12 -25.03
CA ILE A 42 -9.46 6.15 -25.80
C ILE A 42 -8.63 4.91 -25.53
N ASP A 43 -7.71 4.62 -26.46
CA ASP A 43 -6.67 3.64 -26.25
C ASP A 43 -5.29 4.27 -25.97
N LEU A 44 -4.29 3.40 -25.83
CA LEU A 44 -2.91 3.81 -25.58
C LEU A 44 -2.28 4.56 -26.76
N ALA A 45 -2.62 4.19 -28.00
CA ALA A 45 -2.06 4.82 -29.19
C ALA A 45 -2.55 6.27 -29.32
N GLU A 46 -3.80 6.53 -28.96
CA GLU A 46 -4.35 7.89 -28.87
C GLU A 46 -3.65 8.72 -27.79
N PHE A 47 -3.42 8.15 -26.59
CA PHE A 47 -2.64 8.82 -25.56
C PHE A 47 -1.21 9.16 -26.04
N GLU A 48 -0.50 8.21 -26.66
CA GLU A 48 0.86 8.45 -27.18
C GLU A 48 0.87 9.52 -28.28
N LYS A 49 -0.18 9.58 -29.11
CA LYS A 49 -0.34 10.64 -30.10
C LYS A 49 -0.49 12.01 -29.43
N GLU A 50 -1.32 12.14 -28.39
CA GLU A 50 -1.46 13.40 -27.66
C GLU A 50 -0.17 13.81 -26.95
N LEU A 51 0.53 12.86 -26.34
CA LEU A 51 1.82 13.13 -25.72
C LEU A 51 2.81 13.68 -26.76
N ASN A 52 2.86 13.09 -27.95
CA ASN A 52 3.74 13.57 -29.00
C ASN A 52 3.32 14.95 -29.56
N GLN A 53 2.03 15.18 -29.76
CA GLN A 53 1.52 16.39 -30.40
C GLN A 53 1.43 17.60 -29.47
N GLN A 54 1.10 17.38 -28.19
CA GLN A 54 0.85 18.45 -27.23
C GLN A 54 2.03 18.73 -26.32
N ILE A 55 2.81 17.68 -25.97
CA ILE A 55 3.95 17.79 -25.05
C ILE A 55 5.28 17.78 -25.81
N ILE A 56 5.61 16.68 -26.50
CA ILE A 56 6.96 16.48 -27.06
C ILE A 56 7.21 17.43 -28.25
N LYS A 57 6.25 17.59 -29.17
CA LYS A 57 6.31 18.53 -30.30
C LYS A 57 7.61 18.49 -31.11
N GLY A 58 8.19 17.29 -31.27
CA GLY A 58 9.45 17.07 -31.99
C GLY A 58 10.73 17.37 -31.19
N ASP A 59 10.63 17.81 -29.94
CA ASP A 59 11.77 18.03 -29.05
C ASP A 59 12.39 16.68 -28.65
N SER A 60 13.53 16.36 -29.28
CA SER A 60 14.28 15.14 -29.02
C SER A 60 14.84 15.06 -27.60
N SER A 61 15.18 16.20 -27.00
CA SER A 61 15.66 16.27 -25.61
C SER A 61 14.53 15.92 -24.65
N LEU A 62 13.35 16.52 -24.85
CA LEU A 62 12.17 16.24 -24.04
C LEU A 62 11.69 14.80 -24.21
N LYS A 63 11.70 14.27 -25.44
CA LYS A 63 11.38 12.86 -25.73
C LYS A 63 12.29 11.90 -24.94
N LYS A 64 13.61 12.18 -24.93
CA LYS A 64 14.59 11.40 -24.18
C LYS A 64 14.39 11.54 -22.67
N LYS A 65 14.07 12.74 -22.18
CA LYS A 65 13.83 13.01 -20.75
C LYS A 65 12.59 12.27 -20.22
N ILE A 66 11.48 12.29 -20.97
CA ILE A 66 10.24 11.60 -20.60
C ILE A 66 10.38 10.08 -20.73
N ASN A 67 11.03 9.60 -21.80
CA ASN A 67 11.24 8.19 -22.10
C ASN A 67 9.96 7.33 -21.91
N ALA A 68 8.87 7.73 -22.59
CA ALA A 68 7.55 7.09 -22.44
C ALA A 68 7.59 5.57 -22.67
N TYR A 69 8.49 5.09 -23.54
CA TYR A 69 8.65 3.67 -23.82
C TYR A 69 9.03 2.86 -22.57
N ALA A 70 9.96 3.35 -21.74
CA ALA A 70 10.35 2.68 -20.50
C ALA A 70 9.20 2.63 -19.47
N TRP A 71 8.35 3.67 -19.44
CA TRP A 71 7.19 3.72 -18.56
C TRP A 71 6.07 2.78 -19.01
N ILE A 72 5.77 2.74 -20.29
CA ILE A 72 4.58 2.07 -20.82
C ILE A 72 4.86 0.58 -21.10
N TYR A 73 6.00 0.28 -21.73
CA TYR A 73 6.23 -1.04 -22.35
C TYR A 73 7.24 -1.92 -21.60
N GLN A 74 8.10 -1.34 -20.76
CA GLN A 74 9.11 -2.13 -20.03
C GLN A 74 8.58 -2.63 -18.68
N PRO A 75 8.98 -3.83 -18.22
CA PRO A 75 8.68 -4.28 -16.87
C PRO A 75 9.44 -3.45 -15.82
N GLY A 76 8.93 -3.44 -14.58
CA GLY A 76 9.54 -2.68 -13.49
C GLY A 76 9.39 -1.16 -13.65
N LEU A 77 10.23 -0.41 -12.93
CA LEU A 77 10.34 1.05 -13.03
C LEU A 77 11.54 1.43 -13.91
N PRO A 78 11.54 2.60 -14.58
CA PRO A 78 12.69 3.03 -15.35
C PRO A 78 13.96 3.13 -14.50
N LEU A 79 15.12 2.90 -15.13
CA LEU A 79 16.42 2.83 -14.45
C LEU A 79 16.80 4.11 -13.69
N ASN A 80 16.33 5.26 -14.16
CA ASN A 80 16.58 6.58 -13.57
C ASN A 80 15.45 7.03 -12.63
N PHE A 81 14.52 6.15 -12.27
CA PHE A 81 13.46 6.49 -11.33
C PHE A 81 14.02 6.70 -9.92
N GLU A 82 13.68 7.84 -9.33
CA GLU A 82 13.97 8.15 -7.94
C GLU A 82 12.69 8.04 -7.10
N ALA A 83 12.73 7.21 -6.06
CA ALA A 83 11.58 7.07 -5.17
C ALA A 83 11.34 8.35 -4.35
N PRO A 84 10.08 8.75 -4.12
CA PRO A 84 9.77 9.92 -3.33
C PRO A 84 10.28 9.78 -1.89
N ILE A 85 10.86 10.84 -1.35
CA ILE A 85 11.41 10.89 0.00
C ILE A 85 10.43 11.64 0.91
N SER A 86 10.18 11.08 2.10
CA SER A 86 9.38 11.72 3.16
C SER A 86 10.25 11.99 4.37
N THR A 87 10.45 13.27 4.69
CA THR A 87 11.20 13.68 5.89
C THR A 87 10.57 13.13 7.17
N ARG A 88 9.23 13.06 7.22
CA ARG A 88 8.49 12.45 8.34
C ARG A 88 8.81 10.97 8.50
N PHE A 89 8.90 10.23 7.40
CA PHE A 89 9.26 8.81 7.44
C PHE A 89 10.74 8.61 7.79
N SER A 90 11.63 9.48 7.31
CA SER A 90 13.04 9.46 7.72
C SER A 90 13.22 9.68 9.24
N GLU A 91 12.39 10.51 9.88
CA GLU A 91 12.39 10.63 11.34
C GLU A 91 11.90 9.36 12.04
N ILE A 92 10.92 8.67 11.46
CA ILE A 92 10.47 7.37 11.96
C ILE A 92 11.59 6.32 11.84
N ASP A 93 12.32 6.29 10.74
CA ASP A 93 13.46 5.38 10.56
C ASP A 93 14.54 5.59 11.63
N LYS A 94 14.80 6.86 12.00
CA LYS A 94 15.73 7.18 13.10
C LYS A 94 15.23 6.65 14.44
N VAL A 95 13.93 6.74 14.71
CA VAL A 95 13.30 6.16 15.91
C VAL A 95 13.45 4.64 15.90
N GLN A 96 13.18 3.98 14.78
CA GLN A 96 13.22 2.52 14.62
C GLN A 96 14.61 1.95 14.90
N LYS A 97 15.66 2.59 14.35
CA LYS A 97 17.05 2.17 14.55
C LYS A 97 17.48 2.20 16.02
N LYS A 98 16.81 3.01 16.85
CA LYS A 98 17.11 3.17 18.28
C LYS A 98 16.06 2.50 19.18
N LEU A 99 15.10 1.75 18.63
CA LEU A 99 13.97 1.21 19.38
C LEU A 99 14.39 0.20 20.47
N SER A 100 15.51 -0.49 20.29
CA SER A 100 16.07 -1.39 21.30
C SER A 100 16.79 -0.66 22.44
N ALA A 101 17.35 0.53 22.17
CA ALA A 101 18.11 1.33 23.13
C ALA A 101 17.26 2.38 23.86
N ASN A 102 16.22 2.90 23.18
CA ASN A 102 15.30 3.90 23.70
C ASN A 102 13.98 3.25 24.14
N GLY A 103 13.32 3.85 25.13
CA GLY A 103 11.95 3.50 25.48
C GLY A 103 10.95 3.89 24.39
N ILE A 104 9.78 3.23 24.39
CA ILE A 104 8.65 3.51 23.49
C ILE A 104 7.79 4.68 23.98
N ALA A 105 7.95 5.09 25.24
CA ALA A 105 7.11 6.11 25.85
C ALA A 105 7.15 7.44 25.08
N GLY A 106 5.97 7.98 24.78
CA GLY A 106 5.79 9.27 24.11
C GLY A 106 5.90 9.22 22.58
N LEU A 107 6.16 8.06 21.98
CA LEU A 107 6.20 7.93 20.52
C LEU A 107 4.85 8.21 19.87
N LYS A 108 3.72 7.96 20.55
CA LYS A 108 2.38 8.28 20.02
C LYS A 108 2.19 9.78 19.74
N SER A 109 2.87 10.64 20.50
CA SER A 109 2.83 12.10 20.26
C SER A 109 3.63 12.52 19.03
N LYS A 110 4.65 11.73 18.65
CA LYS A 110 5.55 11.99 17.52
C LYS A 110 5.10 11.33 16.22
N ILE A 111 4.44 10.17 16.33
CA ILE A 111 3.94 9.34 15.21
C ILE A 111 2.41 9.37 15.28
N SER A 112 1.82 10.38 14.65
CA SER A 112 0.44 10.79 14.96
C SER A 112 -0.53 10.45 13.82
N THR A 113 -0.12 10.66 12.57
CA THR A 113 -1.00 10.45 11.42
C THR A 113 -1.15 8.98 11.10
N THR A 114 -2.22 8.62 10.37
CA THR A 114 -2.44 7.24 9.91
C THR A 114 -1.28 6.75 9.05
N ASN A 115 -0.78 7.57 8.13
CA ASN A 115 0.32 7.19 7.23
C ASN A 115 1.63 6.96 8.00
N GLU A 116 1.94 7.81 8.98
CA GLU A 116 3.09 7.63 9.86
C GLU A 116 2.99 6.33 10.69
N LYS A 117 1.81 6.04 11.26
CA LYS A 117 1.57 4.80 12.01
C LYS A 117 1.68 3.56 11.13
N LEU A 118 1.11 3.61 9.93
CA LEU A 118 1.23 2.53 8.95
C LEU A 118 2.67 2.28 8.55
N TYR A 119 3.42 3.36 8.27
CA TYR A 119 4.84 3.26 7.96
C TYR A 119 5.60 2.65 9.13
N PHE A 120 5.40 3.17 10.34
CA PHE A 120 6.00 2.65 11.56
C PHE A 120 5.76 1.13 11.72
N ILE A 121 4.52 0.67 11.66
CA ILE A 121 4.18 -0.77 11.78
C ILE A 121 4.89 -1.60 10.69
N LYS A 122 4.86 -1.12 9.43
CA LYS A 122 5.42 -1.86 8.28
C LYS A 122 6.95 -1.95 8.30
N THR A 123 7.63 -0.98 8.91
CA THR A 123 9.09 -0.94 8.94
C THR A 123 9.70 -1.44 10.24
N LEU A 124 8.88 -1.97 11.18
CA LEU A 124 9.38 -2.61 12.41
C LEU A 124 10.43 -3.71 12.11
N PRO A 125 11.52 -3.79 12.91
CA PRO A 125 12.57 -4.78 12.70
C PRO A 125 12.03 -6.21 12.66
N GLN A 126 12.60 -7.05 11.79
CA GLN A 126 12.10 -8.41 11.63
C GLN A 126 12.25 -9.27 12.89
N ASN A 127 13.28 -9.01 13.67
CA ASN A 127 13.65 -9.67 14.92
C ASN A 127 13.09 -8.97 16.17
N ILE A 128 12.06 -8.12 16.03
CA ILE A 128 11.45 -7.45 17.18
C ILE A 128 10.88 -8.47 18.18
N GLU A 129 11.22 -8.29 19.46
CA GLU A 129 10.78 -9.16 20.54
C GLU A 129 9.29 -8.97 20.88
N ALA A 130 8.64 -10.02 21.38
CA ALA A 130 7.23 -9.98 21.79
C ALA A 130 6.97 -8.99 22.95
N THR A 131 7.93 -8.82 23.85
CA THR A 131 7.93 -7.80 24.91
C THR A 131 7.81 -6.40 24.30
N LYS A 132 8.62 -6.12 23.27
CA LYS A 132 8.61 -4.84 22.57
C LYS A 132 7.31 -4.59 21.80
N LEU A 133 6.74 -5.61 21.18
CA LEU A 133 5.40 -5.51 20.57
C LEU A 133 4.32 -5.16 21.60
N SER A 134 4.41 -5.71 22.81
CA SER A 134 3.49 -5.38 23.90
C SER A 134 3.62 -3.93 24.35
N GLU A 135 4.85 -3.42 24.44
CA GLU A 135 5.10 -2.02 24.77
C GLU A 135 4.57 -1.07 23.68
N ILE A 136 4.74 -1.42 22.40
CA ILE A 136 4.20 -0.67 21.26
C ILE A 136 2.68 -0.64 21.34
N ASP A 137 2.05 -1.79 21.57
CA ASP A 137 0.60 -1.86 21.62
C ASP A 137 0.04 -1.06 22.80
N ARG A 138 0.75 -1.05 23.94
CA ARG A 138 0.36 -0.20 25.08
C ARG A 138 0.47 1.30 24.76
N GLU A 139 1.53 1.71 24.08
CA GLU A 139 1.75 3.13 23.72
C GLU A 139 0.75 3.61 22.66
N PHE A 140 0.49 2.81 21.63
CA PHE A 140 -0.30 3.21 20.47
C PHE A 140 -1.75 2.72 20.48
N ASN A 141 -2.06 1.69 21.26
CA ASN A 141 -3.33 0.97 21.30
C ASN A 141 -3.75 0.47 19.90
N PHE A 142 -2.82 -0.17 19.17
CA PHE A 142 -3.07 -0.63 17.81
C PHE A 142 -4.06 -1.79 17.74
N THR A 143 -4.03 -2.69 18.73
CA THR A 143 -4.98 -3.81 18.83
C THR A 143 -6.43 -3.34 18.93
N ASN A 144 -6.69 -2.20 19.59
CA ASN A 144 -8.04 -1.64 19.70
C ASN A 144 -8.24 -0.40 18.80
N SER A 145 -7.43 -0.24 17.75
CA SER A 145 -7.58 0.85 16.80
C SER A 145 -8.95 0.82 16.13
N GLY A 146 -9.63 1.96 16.00
CA GLY A 146 -10.84 2.11 15.19
C GLY A 146 -10.57 2.31 13.68
N ASN A 147 -9.30 2.42 13.27
CA ASN A 147 -8.91 2.61 11.88
C ASN A 147 -8.55 1.27 11.22
N SER A 148 -9.31 0.86 10.20
CA SER A 148 -9.16 -0.45 9.58
C SER A 148 -7.85 -0.66 8.80
N GLU A 149 -7.21 0.41 8.30
CA GLU A 149 -5.89 0.28 7.67
C GLU A 149 -4.82 -0.03 8.73
N ILE A 150 -4.90 0.63 9.89
CA ILE A 150 -4.01 0.35 11.03
C ILE A 150 -4.26 -1.06 11.56
N GLN A 151 -5.53 -1.44 11.74
CA GLN A 151 -5.91 -2.80 12.13
C GLN A 151 -5.34 -3.83 11.16
N CYS A 152 -5.53 -3.65 9.85
CA CYS A 152 -4.94 -4.56 8.85
C CYS A 152 -3.42 -4.69 9.00
N ALA A 153 -2.69 -3.57 9.06
CA ALA A 153 -1.23 -3.60 9.17
C ALA A 153 -0.76 -4.27 10.49
N TRP A 154 -1.39 -3.89 11.62
CA TRP A 154 -1.06 -4.42 12.94
C TRP A 154 -1.41 -5.89 13.07
N TYR A 155 -2.58 -6.32 12.61
CA TYR A 155 -3.04 -7.71 12.68
C TYR A 155 -2.20 -8.62 11.80
N THR A 156 -1.83 -8.18 10.59
CA THR A 156 -0.89 -8.94 9.76
C THR A 156 0.45 -9.11 10.48
N LEU A 157 1.00 -8.05 11.08
CA LEU A 157 2.23 -8.15 11.87
C LEU A 157 2.06 -9.06 13.10
N ALA A 158 0.93 -8.95 13.79
CA ALA A 158 0.64 -9.73 14.99
C ALA A 158 0.58 -11.23 14.70
N VAL A 159 -0.08 -11.65 13.61
CA VAL A 159 -0.06 -13.05 13.17
C VAL A 159 1.37 -13.47 12.84
N LYS A 160 2.09 -12.66 12.05
CA LYS A 160 3.47 -12.93 11.63
C LYS A 160 4.45 -13.12 12.79
N ARG A 161 4.19 -12.46 13.92
CA ARG A 161 5.03 -12.47 15.13
C ARG A 161 4.44 -13.30 16.26
N ASN A 162 3.34 -14.03 16.01
CA ASN A 162 2.59 -14.77 17.01
C ASN A 162 2.23 -13.93 18.26
N TYR A 163 1.86 -12.66 18.05
CA TYR A 163 1.44 -11.74 19.10
C TYR A 163 0.00 -12.04 19.54
N LYS A 164 -0.13 -13.04 20.42
CA LYS A 164 -1.40 -13.59 20.90
C LYS A 164 -2.39 -12.56 21.48
N PRO A 165 -1.98 -11.48 22.17
CA PRO A 165 -2.94 -10.50 22.71
C PRO A 165 -3.87 -9.88 21.66
N ALA A 166 -3.45 -9.81 20.39
CA ALA A 166 -4.28 -9.27 19.32
C ALA A 166 -5.33 -10.26 18.78
N TYR A 167 -5.20 -11.58 19.02
CA TYR A 167 -5.93 -12.60 18.27
C TYR A 167 -7.46 -12.53 18.40
N SER A 168 -7.98 -12.13 19.56
CA SER A 168 -9.43 -11.93 19.73
C SER A 168 -9.95 -10.82 18.83
N LYS A 169 -9.20 -9.70 18.72
CA LYS A 169 -9.54 -8.58 17.84
C LYS A 169 -9.33 -8.88 16.36
N ILE A 170 -8.38 -9.75 16.03
CA ILE A 170 -8.20 -10.26 14.67
C ILE A 170 -9.42 -11.08 14.22
N GLU A 171 -9.91 -11.98 15.07
CA GLU A 171 -11.12 -12.76 14.78
C GLU A 171 -12.35 -11.85 14.61
N GLU A 172 -12.59 -10.92 15.54
CA GLU A 172 -13.67 -9.95 15.45
C GLU A 172 -13.61 -9.14 14.15
N PHE A 173 -12.42 -8.68 13.77
CA PHE A 173 -12.23 -7.91 12.54
C PHE A 173 -12.53 -8.73 11.29
N LEU A 174 -12.01 -9.96 11.20
CA LEU A 174 -12.25 -10.83 10.04
C LEU A 174 -13.72 -11.25 9.93
N ILE A 175 -14.45 -11.40 11.03
CA ILE A 175 -15.89 -11.71 10.98
C ILE A 175 -16.72 -10.53 10.44
N ASN A 176 -16.32 -9.31 10.79
CA ASN A 176 -17.11 -8.10 10.53
C ASN A 176 -16.70 -7.31 9.27
N VAL A 177 -15.48 -7.51 8.75
CA VAL A 177 -14.94 -6.75 7.61
C VAL A 177 -14.77 -7.65 6.39
N GLY A 178 -15.43 -7.33 5.27
CA GLY A 178 -15.35 -8.11 4.02
C GLY A 178 -14.44 -7.54 2.92
N ARG A 179 -13.79 -6.38 3.13
CA ARG A 179 -12.99 -5.70 2.09
C ARG A 179 -11.69 -6.47 1.85
N ARG A 180 -11.55 -7.09 0.67
CA ARG A 180 -10.37 -7.89 0.23
C ARG A 180 -9.03 -7.25 0.58
N LYS A 181 -8.84 -5.96 0.30
CA LYS A 181 -7.61 -5.21 0.60
C LYS A 181 -7.17 -5.38 2.06
N LEU A 182 -8.12 -5.45 3.00
CA LEU A 182 -7.87 -5.49 4.43
C LEU A 182 -7.78 -6.91 5.00
N ILE A 183 -8.58 -7.85 4.48
CA ILE A 183 -8.63 -9.22 5.01
C ILE A 183 -7.59 -10.15 4.40
N LEU A 184 -7.26 -9.98 3.12
CA LEU A 184 -6.37 -10.91 2.42
C LEU A 184 -4.95 -10.93 3.01
N PRO A 185 -4.33 -9.79 3.38
CA PRO A 185 -3.01 -9.83 4.02
C PRO A 185 -2.99 -10.64 5.31
N ILE A 186 -4.06 -10.56 6.12
CA ILE A 186 -4.18 -11.28 7.39
C ILE A 186 -4.35 -12.79 7.12
N TYR A 187 -5.26 -13.18 6.22
CA TYR A 187 -5.43 -14.59 5.85
C TYR A 187 -4.15 -15.18 5.24
N LYS A 188 -3.47 -14.45 4.35
CA LYS A 188 -2.20 -14.90 3.77
C LYS A 188 -1.18 -15.24 4.86
N GLU A 189 -1.04 -14.37 5.85
CA GLU A 189 -0.11 -14.61 6.96
C GLU A 189 -0.56 -15.77 7.85
N LEU A 190 -1.86 -15.89 8.17
CA LEU A 190 -2.39 -17.02 8.95
C LEU A 190 -2.08 -18.37 8.28
N LEU A 191 -2.17 -18.42 6.94
CA LEU A 191 -1.97 -19.66 6.19
C LEU A 191 -0.50 -20.11 6.10
N THR A 192 0.46 -19.34 6.63
CA THR A 192 1.89 -19.70 6.63
C THR A 192 2.26 -20.77 7.66
N THR A 193 1.42 -21.03 8.67
CA THR A 193 1.68 -21.99 9.76
C THR A 193 0.51 -22.97 9.94
N THR A 194 0.78 -24.17 10.48
CA THR A 194 -0.27 -25.18 10.73
C THR A 194 -1.33 -24.69 11.70
N GLU A 195 -0.93 -24.05 12.81
CA GLU A 195 -1.87 -23.47 13.79
C GLU A 195 -2.68 -22.33 13.15
N GLY A 196 -2.02 -21.44 12.41
CA GLY A 196 -2.68 -20.34 11.72
C GLY A 196 -3.69 -20.81 10.66
N LYS A 197 -3.38 -21.90 9.92
CA LYS A 197 -4.32 -22.52 8.98
C LYS A 197 -5.59 -23.02 9.68
N GLN A 198 -5.47 -23.67 10.84
CA GLN A 198 -6.63 -24.11 11.63
C GLN A 198 -7.46 -22.92 12.11
N ARG A 199 -6.80 -21.89 12.64
CA ARG A 199 -7.46 -20.65 13.08
C ARG A 199 -8.18 -19.95 11.93
N ALA A 200 -7.54 -19.82 10.77
CA ALA A 200 -8.13 -19.23 9.57
C ALA A 200 -9.41 -19.95 9.14
N LYS A 201 -9.43 -21.30 9.16
CA LYS A 201 -10.62 -22.10 8.84
C LYS A 201 -11.78 -21.84 9.82
N VAL A 202 -11.49 -21.83 11.12
CA VAL A 202 -12.51 -21.56 12.15
C VAL A 202 -13.11 -20.16 11.98
N ILE A 203 -12.28 -19.13 11.83
CA ILE A 203 -12.72 -17.76 11.64
C ILE A 203 -13.50 -17.62 10.34
N TYR A 204 -12.97 -18.18 9.25
CA TYR A 204 -13.58 -18.05 7.93
C TYR A 204 -14.95 -18.72 7.85
N ASN A 205 -15.15 -19.87 8.51
CA ASN A 205 -16.48 -20.48 8.57
C ASN A 205 -17.54 -19.54 9.17
N LYS A 206 -17.16 -18.68 10.13
CA LYS A 206 -18.04 -17.66 10.71
C LYS A 206 -18.19 -16.43 9.80
N ALA A 207 -17.10 -16.00 9.17
CA ALA A 207 -17.05 -14.78 8.37
C ALA A 207 -17.64 -14.93 6.96
N ARG A 208 -17.51 -16.12 6.35
CA ARG A 208 -17.83 -16.40 4.95
C ARG A 208 -19.25 -15.97 4.54
N PRO A 209 -20.32 -16.22 5.33
CA PRO A 209 -21.68 -15.78 4.97
C PRO A 209 -21.83 -14.26 4.81
N ASN A 210 -20.98 -13.47 5.47
CA ASN A 210 -21.02 -12.00 5.42
C ASN A 210 -20.15 -11.43 4.28
N TYR A 211 -19.31 -12.24 3.65
CA TYR A 211 -18.42 -11.77 2.59
C TYR A 211 -19.15 -11.67 1.25
N HIS A 212 -18.86 -10.61 0.50
CA HIS A 212 -19.23 -10.52 -0.91
C HIS A 212 -18.55 -11.64 -1.72
N SER A 213 -19.17 -12.07 -2.82
CA SER A 213 -18.67 -13.17 -3.67
C SER A 213 -17.22 -13.05 -4.09
N VAL A 214 -16.83 -11.89 -4.58
CA VAL A 214 -15.43 -11.58 -4.95
C VAL A 214 -14.45 -11.85 -3.78
N ALA A 215 -14.86 -11.60 -2.53
CA ALA A 215 -14.03 -11.82 -1.36
C ALA A 215 -13.99 -13.30 -0.97
N TYR A 216 -15.13 -13.97 -0.80
CA TYR A 216 -15.14 -15.38 -0.41
C TYR A 216 -14.52 -16.27 -1.49
N THR A 217 -14.68 -15.98 -2.79
CA THR A 217 -14.04 -16.77 -3.86
C THR A 217 -12.52 -16.74 -3.72
N THR A 218 -11.95 -15.56 -3.43
CA THR A 218 -10.49 -15.43 -3.23
C THR A 218 -10.03 -16.20 -1.99
N VAL A 219 -10.78 -16.11 -0.88
CA VAL A 219 -10.39 -16.77 0.38
C VAL A 219 -10.60 -18.29 0.30
N ASP A 220 -11.64 -18.75 -0.40
CA ASP A 220 -11.88 -20.18 -0.70
C ASP A 220 -10.68 -20.79 -1.44
N GLU A 221 -10.16 -20.10 -2.46
CA GLU A 221 -8.97 -20.54 -3.20
C GLU A 221 -7.72 -20.61 -2.33
N MET A 222 -7.54 -19.64 -1.42
CA MET A 222 -6.39 -19.61 -0.50
C MET A 222 -6.44 -20.73 0.55
N ILE A 223 -7.63 -21.03 1.11
CA ILE A 223 -7.79 -22.02 2.19
C ILE A 223 -7.73 -23.46 1.69
N LYS A 224 -8.05 -23.70 0.40
CA LYS A 224 -7.93 -25.02 -0.24
C LYS A 224 -6.47 -25.48 -0.42
N GLN A 225 -5.50 -24.57 -0.33
CA GLN A 225 -4.05 -24.81 -0.46
C GLN A 225 -3.37 -25.17 0.89
#